data_AF-A0A392MDU5-F1
#
_entry.id   AF-A0A392MDU5-F1
#
_cell.length_a   1.000
_cell.length_b   1.000
_cell.length_c   1.000
_cell.angle_alpha   90.00
_cell.angle_beta   90.00
_cell.angle_gamma   90.00
#
_symmetry.space_group_name_H-M   'P 1'
#
loop_
_entity.id
_entity.type
_entity.pdbx_description
1 polymer ?
#
loop_
_entity_poly.entity_id
_entity_poly.type
_entity_poly.pdbx_seq_one_letter_code
_entity_poly.pdbx_strand_id
1 'polypeptide(L)'
;MDCQPNSQAQSLRPITDLKQKQNSTAAAKFHTKQGAAAAASLPPPNPTRRKTQPHFVDAGITKKLQKITVVPNGKDFIDIILSRTQRQTPTVVHKGYAISRLRQFYMKKVKCTQTNFHEKLSTIIDEFPRLGDIHPFYGDLLHVLYNKDHYKLALGQINTARNLIGKIANDYVKLLKYGDSLYRCKCLKVAALGRMSTVLKRIGPSLAYLEQVRQHMARLPSIDPN
;
A
#
# COMPACT_ATOMS: atom_id res chain seq x y z
N MET A 1 -36.07 -50.68 9.16
CA MET A 1 -36.59 -50.74 7.78
C MET A 1 -35.60 -49.97 6.94
N ASP A 2 -34.64 -50.72 6.45
CA ASP A 2 -33.36 -50.26 5.96
C ASP A 2 -33.38 -50.46 4.45
N CYS A 3 -32.94 -49.45 3.70
CA CYS A 3 -32.79 -49.55 2.24
C CYS A 3 -31.67 -48.63 1.74
N GLN A 4 -30.44 -49.13 1.79
CA GLN A 4 -29.53 -48.99 0.64
C GLN A 4 -29.74 -50.23 -0.27
N PRO A 5 -29.66 -50.07 -1.60
CA PRO A 5 -28.38 -50.25 -2.31
C PRO A 5 -28.19 -49.15 -3.41
N ASN A 6 -27.20 -49.16 -4.32
CA ASN A 6 -26.18 -50.18 -4.64
C ASN A 6 -24.82 -49.58 -5.07
N SER A 7 -23.84 -50.47 -5.17
CA SER A 7 -22.51 -50.38 -5.78
C SER A 7 -22.52 -50.65 -7.30
N GLN A 8 -21.33 -50.82 -7.91
CA GLN A 8 -20.95 -51.04 -9.33
C GLN A 8 -20.66 -49.72 -10.10
N ALA A 9 -19.44 -49.21 -10.28
CA ALA A 9 -18.15 -49.77 -10.77
C ALA A 9 -17.99 -49.78 -12.30
N GLN A 10 -16.75 -49.51 -12.77
CA GLN A 10 -16.22 -49.37 -14.15
C GLN A 10 -15.95 -47.91 -14.60
N SER A 11 -14.87 -47.56 -15.30
CA SER A 11 -13.56 -48.22 -15.50
C SER A 11 -12.50 -47.20 -15.96
N LEU A 12 -11.22 -47.45 -15.64
CA LEU A 12 -10.07 -46.66 -16.12
C LEU A 12 -9.79 -46.92 -17.61
N ARG A 13 -9.38 -45.90 -18.39
CA ARG A 13 -8.34 -46.02 -19.45
C ARG A 13 -7.52 -44.73 -19.63
N PRO A 14 -6.22 -44.80 -19.99
CA PRO A 14 -5.33 -43.64 -20.13
C PRO A 14 -4.87 -43.34 -21.57
N ILE A 15 -4.25 -42.16 -21.74
CA ILE A 15 -3.14 -41.75 -22.63
C ILE A 15 -3.09 -42.31 -24.08
N THR A 16 -3.01 -41.39 -25.05
CA THR A 16 -2.13 -41.53 -26.23
C THR A 16 -1.50 -40.19 -26.64
N ASP A 17 -0.17 -40.16 -26.66
CA ASP A 17 0.64 -39.16 -27.39
C ASP A 17 0.42 -39.29 -28.90
N LEU A 18 0.50 -38.16 -29.63
CA LEU A 18 0.80 -38.18 -31.06
C LEU A 18 1.85 -37.13 -31.43
N LYS A 19 2.93 -37.63 -32.01
CA LYS A 19 4.23 -36.96 -32.18
C LYS A 19 4.36 -36.31 -33.56
N GLN A 20 5.05 -35.16 -33.60
CA GLN A 20 5.98 -34.71 -34.65
C GLN A 20 5.63 -34.83 -36.16
N LYS A 21 5.54 -33.66 -36.81
CA LYS A 21 6.15 -33.30 -38.12
C LYS A 21 5.91 -31.78 -38.36
N GLN A 22 6.73 -30.99 -39.06
CA GLN A 22 8.12 -31.11 -39.55
C GLN A 22 8.64 -29.67 -39.89
N ASN A 23 9.81 -29.54 -40.54
CA ASN A 23 10.43 -28.30 -41.08
C ASN A 23 11.20 -27.46 -40.01
N SER A 24 12.52 -27.23 -40.02
CA SER A 24 13.58 -27.14 -41.07
C SER A 24 13.18 -26.22 -42.23
N THR A 25 13.88 -25.14 -42.59
CA THR A 25 15.34 -24.90 -42.70
C THR A 25 15.56 -23.36 -42.67
N ALA A 26 16.73 -22.73 -42.58
CA ALA A 26 18.13 -23.16 -42.71
C ALA A 26 19.09 -22.24 -41.92
N ALA A 27 20.40 -22.49 -42.02
CA ALA A 27 21.46 -21.59 -41.57
C ALA A 27 22.57 -21.49 -42.63
N ALA A 28 23.00 -20.28 -43.00
CA ALA A 28 24.24 -20.06 -43.77
C ALA A 28 24.75 -18.60 -43.72
N LYS A 29 25.94 -18.44 -43.12
CA LYS A 29 27.10 -17.61 -43.52
C LYS A 29 26.85 -16.17 -44.03
N PHE A 30 27.27 -15.15 -43.27
CA PHE A 30 28.61 -14.51 -43.37
C PHE A 30 28.97 -13.98 -44.77
N HIS A 31 29.10 -12.65 -44.90
CA HIS A 31 30.26 -12.00 -45.55
C HIS A 31 30.45 -10.55 -45.05
N THR A 32 31.71 -10.20 -44.82
CA THR A 32 32.19 -8.92 -44.32
C THR A 32 32.12 -7.83 -45.39
N LYS A 33 31.79 -6.57 -45.01
CA LYS A 33 32.38 -5.38 -45.65
C LYS A 33 32.47 -4.20 -44.68
N GLN A 34 33.58 -3.48 -44.76
CA GLN A 34 33.91 -2.31 -43.94
C GLN A 34 33.16 -1.07 -44.43
N GLY A 35 32.91 -0.12 -43.53
CA GLY A 35 32.39 1.21 -43.84
C GLY A 35 32.63 2.15 -42.66
N ALA A 36 33.57 3.09 -42.78
CA ALA A 36 33.96 4.00 -41.71
C ALA A 36 33.09 5.26 -41.66
N ALA A 37 32.78 5.76 -40.47
CA ALA A 37 32.30 7.13 -40.27
C ALA A 37 32.55 7.66 -38.84
N ALA A 38 33.21 8.82 -38.78
CA ALA A 38 33.15 9.85 -37.73
C ALA A 38 33.28 9.42 -36.25
N ALA A 39 34.52 9.42 -35.74
CA ALA A 39 34.77 9.60 -34.31
C ALA A 39 34.48 11.06 -33.90
N ALA A 40 33.42 11.29 -33.12
CA ALA A 40 33.18 12.57 -32.47
C ALA A 40 34.06 12.70 -31.22
N SER A 41 34.96 13.69 -31.21
CA SER A 41 35.91 13.93 -30.13
C SER A 41 35.21 14.42 -28.85
N LEU A 42 35.25 13.61 -27.79
CA LEU A 42 34.99 14.08 -26.42
C LEU A 42 36.18 14.93 -25.94
N PRO A 43 35.96 16.12 -25.34
CA PRO A 43 37.03 16.92 -24.76
C PRO A 43 37.60 16.25 -23.49
N PRO A 44 38.91 16.42 -23.19
CA PRO A 44 39.56 15.76 -22.07
C PRO A 44 39.08 16.31 -20.70
N PRO A 45 39.07 15.49 -19.63
CA PRO A 45 38.74 15.95 -18.30
C PRO A 45 39.87 16.83 -17.73
N ASN A 46 39.57 18.10 -17.43
CA ASN A 46 40.53 19.04 -16.85
C ASN A 46 40.68 18.78 -15.32
N PRO A 47 41.87 18.45 -14.81
CA PRO A 47 42.09 18.29 -13.37
C PRO A 47 42.26 19.65 -12.66
N THR A 48 42.08 19.64 -11.34
CA THR A 48 42.37 20.75 -10.41
C THR A 48 41.30 21.85 -10.30
N ARG A 49 40.22 21.55 -9.57
CA ARG A 49 39.66 22.53 -8.63
C ARG A 49 39.37 21.88 -7.28
N ARG A 50 40.30 22.02 -6.33
CA ARG A 50 40.04 21.70 -4.92
C ARG A 50 38.82 22.52 -4.49
N LYS A 51 37.69 21.84 -4.23
CA LYS A 51 36.60 22.38 -3.45
C LYS A 51 36.62 21.66 -2.11
N THR A 52 37.04 22.38 -1.09
CA THR A 52 36.69 22.09 0.30
C THR A 52 35.19 21.82 0.38
N GLN A 53 34.81 20.75 1.08
CA GLN A 53 33.43 20.56 1.48
C GLN A 53 33.06 21.63 2.50
N PRO A 54 31.88 22.24 2.37
CA PRO A 54 31.00 22.42 3.50
C PRO A 54 29.86 21.40 3.39
N HIS A 55 29.48 20.83 4.53
CA HIS A 55 28.41 19.84 4.61
C HIS A 55 27.08 20.49 4.24
N PHE A 56 26.48 20.09 3.11
CA PHE A 56 25.13 20.49 2.73
C PHE A 56 24.10 19.51 3.32
N VAL A 57 24.01 19.53 4.65
CA VAL A 57 22.84 19.09 5.42
C VAL A 57 22.25 20.32 6.14
N ASP A 58 21.15 20.17 6.88
CA ASP A 58 20.59 21.23 7.75
C ASP A 58 19.86 22.44 7.13
N ALA A 59 19.38 22.34 5.89
CA ALA A 59 18.33 23.25 5.35
C ALA A 59 16.96 22.56 5.15
N GLY A 60 16.85 21.24 5.36
CA GLY A 60 15.70 20.43 4.98
C GLY A 60 14.72 20.06 6.11
N ILE A 61 15.09 20.26 7.38
CA ILE A 61 14.36 19.71 8.54
C ILE A 61 13.50 20.79 9.22
N THR A 62 14.05 21.98 9.48
CA THR A 62 13.35 23.08 10.16
C THR A 62 12.09 23.56 9.42
N LYS A 63 12.12 23.63 8.08
CA LYS A 63 10.92 23.95 7.26
C LYS A 63 9.91 22.80 7.12
N LYS A 64 10.20 21.58 7.60
CA LYS A 64 9.34 20.40 7.41
C LYS A 64 8.26 20.26 8.48
N LEU A 65 8.49 20.80 9.68
CA LEU A 65 7.60 20.69 10.84
C LEU A 65 6.25 21.42 10.65
N GLN A 66 6.20 22.45 9.80
CA GLN A 66 5.02 23.30 9.63
C GLN A 66 3.97 22.76 8.63
N LYS A 67 4.27 21.67 7.89
CA LYS A 67 3.42 21.16 6.78
C LYS A 67 2.91 19.73 6.98
N ILE A 68 2.61 19.33 8.22
CA ILE A 68 1.93 18.06 8.52
C ILE A 68 0.43 18.22 8.27
N THR A 69 -0.18 17.30 7.51
CA THR A 69 -1.63 17.31 7.25
C THR A 69 -2.43 17.06 8.52
N VAL A 70 -3.63 17.62 8.60
CA VAL A 70 -4.53 17.43 9.76
C VAL A 70 -4.88 15.95 9.86
N VAL A 71 -4.61 15.34 11.02
CA VAL A 71 -4.95 13.95 11.31
C VAL A 71 -6.43 13.92 11.73
N PRO A 72 -7.34 13.33 10.93
CA PRO A 72 -8.75 13.28 11.27
C PRO A 72 -9.00 12.36 12.47
N ASN A 73 -10.02 12.68 13.27
CA ASN A 73 -10.49 11.80 14.34
C ASN A 73 -10.92 10.44 13.75
N GLY A 74 -10.80 9.35 14.53
CA GLY A 74 -11.01 7.99 14.05
C GLY A 74 -12.40 7.71 13.43
N LYS A 75 -13.42 8.47 13.82
CA LYS A 75 -14.76 8.43 13.17
C LYS A 75 -14.73 9.10 11.80
N ASP A 76 -14.31 10.36 11.75
CA ASP A 76 -14.26 11.17 10.53
C ASP A 76 -13.33 10.54 9.47
N PHE A 77 -12.24 9.91 9.92
CA PHE A 77 -11.32 9.14 9.08
C PHE A 77 -12.02 7.99 8.34
N ILE A 78 -12.91 7.27 9.02
CA ILE A 78 -13.72 6.19 8.42
C ILE A 78 -14.70 6.80 7.41
N ASP A 79 -15.41 7.86 7.78
CA ASP A 79 -16.44 8.48 6.95
C ASP A 79 -15.86 9.11 5.67
N ILE A 80 -14.69 9.77 5.76
CA ILE A 80 -13.93 10.29 4.61
C ILE A 80 -13.58 9.16 3.63
N ILE A 81 -13.10 8.01 4.13
CA ILE A 81 -12.62 6.91 3.28
C ILE A 81 -13.76 6.09 2.69
N LEU A 82 -14.85 5.88 3.43
CA LEU A 82 -16.05 5.24 2.90
C LEU A 82 -16.74 6.12 1.86
N SER A 83 -16.86 7.43 2.11
CA SER A 83 -17.37 8.42 1.15
C SER A 83 -16.52 8.45 -0.13
N ARG A 84 -15.19 8.50 0.00
CA ARG A 84 -14.26 8.45 -1.14
C ARG A 84 -14.39 7.15 -1.94
N THR A 85 -14.45 5.99 -1.25
CA THR A 85 -14.66 4.68 -1.91
C THR A 85 -15.94 4.68 -2.74
N GLN A 86 -17.04 5.21 -2.18
CA GLN A 86 -18.35 5.22 -2.85
C GLN A 86 -18.38 6.15 -4.07
N ARG A 87 -17.61 7.25 -4.06
CA ARG A 87 -17.45 8.15 -5.22
C ARG A 87 -16.53 7.57 -6.32
N GLN A 88 -15.47 6.86 -5.94
CA GLN A 88 -14.48 6.29 -6.87
C GLN A 88 -14.92 4.98 -7.55
N THR A 89 -15.96 4.30 -7.05
CA THR A 89 -16.36 2.97 -7.52
C THR A 89 -17.81 2.96 -7.98
N PRO A 90 -18.15 2.22 -9.05
CA PRO A 90 -19.53 2.12 -9.52
C PRO A 90 -20.45 1.61 -8.39
N THR A 91 -21.70 2.06 -8.38
CA THR A 91 -22.63 1.87 -7.26
C THR A 91 -23.79 0.94 -7.62
N VAL A 92 -24.25 0.97 -8.87
CA VAL A 92 -25.39 0.19 -9.36
C VAL A 92 -24.98 -1.24 -9.73
N VAL A 93 -25.80 -2.22 -9.33
CA VAL A 93 -25.70 -3.64 -9.70
C VAL A 93 -27.10 -4.24 -9.79
N HIS A 94 -27.37 -4.99 -10.87
CA HIS A 94 -28.65 -5.66 -11.10
C HIS A 94 -28.54 -7.17 -10.87
N LYS A 95 -29.66 -7.82 -10.53
CA LYS A 95 -29.71 -9.26 -10.18
C LYS A 95 -29.36 -10.18 -11.35
N GLY A 96 -29.62 -9.77 -12.59
CA GLY A 96 -29.36 -10.56 -13.81
C GLY A 96 -27.91 -10.54 -14.33
N TYR A 97 -26.96 -9.95 -13.59
CA TYR A 97 -25.56 -9.95 -14.00
C TYR A 97 -24.88 -11.29 -13.69
N ALA A 98 -24.04 -11.76 -14.63
CA ALA A 98 -23.21 -12.94 -14.44
C ALA A 98 -22.36 -12.85 -13.16
N ILE A 99 -22.26 -13.96 -12.41
CA ILE A 99 -21.63 -13.99 -11.09
C ILE A 99 -20.17 -13.49 -11.11
N SER A 100 -19.43 -13.71 -12.20
CA SER A 100 -18.07 -13.18 -12.38
C SER A 100 -18.03 -11.64 -12.29
N ARG A 101 -18.97 -10.94 -12.93
CA ARG A 101 -19.08 -9.47 -12.87
C ARG A 101 -19.43 -8.98 -11.46
N LEU A 102 -20.29 -9.71 -10.74
CA LEU A 102 -20.64 -9.40 -9.35
C LEU A 102 -19.43 -9.58 -8.41
N ARG A 103 -18.66 -10.68 -8.55
CA ARG A 103 -17.41 -10.90 -7.80
C ARG A 103 -16.43 -9.76 -8.05
N GLN A 104 -16.15 -9.43 -9.31
CA GLN A 104 -15.25 -8.33 -9.68
C GLN A 104 -15.70 -6.97 -9.09
N PHE A 105 -17.00 -6.67 -9.14
CA PHE A 105 -17.57 -5.44 -8.57
C PHE A 105 -17.29 -5.32 -7.06
N TYR A 106 -17.57 -6.36 -6.27
CA TYR A 106 -17.33 -6.33 -4.83
C TYR A 106 -15.84 -6.44 -4.46
N MET A 107 -15.04 -7.22 -5.21
CA MET A 107 -13.58 -7.25 -5.07
C MET A 107 -12.96 -5.87 -5.32
N LYS A 108 -13.42 -5.14 -6.35
CA LYS A 108 -12.97 -3.76 -6.63
C LYS A 108 -13.29 -2.81 -5.49
N LYS A 109 -14.47 -2.90 -4.86
CA LYS A 109 -14.81 -2.09 -3.68
C LYS A 109 -13.89 -2.41 -2.49
N VAL A 110 -13.70 -3.68 -2.13
CA VAL A 110 -12.80 -4.07 -1.00
C VAL A 110 -11.36 -3.64 -1.25
N LYS A 111 -10.84 -3.81 -2.48
CA LYS A 111 -9.48 -3.37 -2.85
C LYS A 111 -9.32 -1.85 -2.88
N CYS A 112 -10.28 -1.12 -3.44
CA CYS A 112 -10.29 0.35 -3.42
C CYS A 112 -10.27 0.90 -1.98
N THR A 113 -11.05 0.32 -1.06
CA THR A 113 -10.99 0.71 0.35
C THR A 113 -9.65 0.37 1.01
N GLN A 114 -9.07 -0.81 0.73
CA GLN A 114 -7.73 -1.16 1.23
C GLN A 114 -6.68 -0.13 0.78
N THR A 115 -6.66 0.24 -0.50
CA THR A 115 -5.71 1.21 -1.05
C THR A 115 -5.88 2.57 -0.40
N ASN A 116 -7.11 3.08 -0.28
CA ASN A 116 -7.38 4.37 0.37
C ASN A 116 -6.98 4.40 1.86
N PHE A 117 -7.19 3.30 2.60
CA PHE A 117 -6.66 3.17 3.97
C PHE A 117 -5.13 3.15 3.99
N HIS A 118 -4.50 2.40 3.09
CA HIS A 118 -3.04 2.28 3.03
C HIS A 118 -2.38 3.62 2.69
N GLU A 119 -2.89 4.34 1.70
CA GLU A 119 -2.44 5.69 1.33
C GLU A 119 -2.53 6.62 2.53
N LYS A 120 -3.72 6.80 3.11
CA LYS A 120 -3.94 7.74 4.22
C LYS A 120 -3.13 7.42 5.47
N LEU A 121 -2.99 6.14 5.83
CA LEU A 121 -2.17 5.74 6.97
C LEU A 121 -0.66 5.88 6.69
N SER A 122 -0.21 5.71 5.44
CA SER A 122 1.20 5.92 5.08
C SER A 122 1.55 7.40 5.06
N THR A 123 0.70 8.26 4.49
CA THR A 123 0.86 9.73 4.57
C THR A 123 1.08 10.20 6.01
N ILE A 124 0.28 9.69 6.97
CA ILE A 124 0.46 10.02 8.40
C ILE A 124 1.83 9.55 8.91
N ILE A 125 2.26 8.32 8.60
CA ILE A 125 3.56 7.77 9.04
C ILE A 125 4.74 8.56 8.43
N ASP A 126 4.62 9.00 7.18
CA ASP A 126 5.72 9.62 6.41
C ASP A 126 5.87 11.13 6.70
N GLU A 127 4.80 11.79 7.17
CA GLU A 127 4.83 13.20 7.59
C GLU A 127 5.41 13.40 9.00
N PHE A 128 5.31 12.40 9.88
CA PHE A 128 5.85 12.48 11.23
C PHE A 128 7.37 12.17 11.27
N PRO A 129 8.21 13.07 11.84
CA PRO A 129 9.66 12.88 11.84
C PRO A 129 10.06 11.76 12.81
N ARG A 130 10.98 10.89 12.36
CA ARG A 130 11.49 9.78 13.16
C ARG A 130 12.51 10.31 14.16
N LEU A 131 12.23 10.14 15.45
CA LEU A 131 13.08 10.56 16.59
C LEU A 131 14.56 10.12 16.55
N GLY A 132 14.94 9.17 15.69
CA GLY A 132 16.33 8.73 15.51
C GLY A 132 17.11 9.53 14.45
N ASP A 133 16.42 10.22 13.55
CA ASP A 133 17.01 10.93 12.40
C ASP A 133 17.03 12.46 12.60
N ILE A 134 16.81 12.93 13.84
CA ILE A 134 16.70 14.35 14.20
C ILE A 134 17.92 14.74 15.05
N HIS A 135 18.41 15.98 14.87
CA HIS A 135 19.48 16.55 15.69
C HIS A 135 19.23 16.40 17.21
N PRO A 136 20.24 16.04 18.04
CA PRO A 136 20.06 15.74 19.46
C PRO A 136 19.25 16.78 20.25
N PHE A 137 19.51 18.08 20.05
CA PHE A 137 18.75 19.17 20.68
C PHE A 137 17.22 19.02 20.53
N TYR A 138 16.76 18.72 19.31
CA TYR A 138 15.34 18.52 19.05
C TYR A 138 14.85 17.16 19.57
N GLY A 139 15.70 16.14 19.58
CA GLY A 139 15.39 14.84 20.19
C GLY A 139 15.14 14.95 21.71
N ASP A 140 15.97 15.71 22.41
CA ASP A 140 15.86 15.96 23.85
C ASP A 140 14.69 16.91 24.16
N LEU A 141 14.50 17.97 23.36
CA LEU A 141 13.34 18.84 23.45
C LEU A 141 12.03 18.06 23.28
N LEU A 142 11.95 17.16 22.29
CA LEU A 142 10.79 16.28 22.13
C LEU A 142 10.66 15.29 23.28
N HIS A 143 11.75 14.82 23.90
CA HIS A 143 11.70 13.89 25.03
C HIS A 143 11.19 14.55 26.33
N VAL A 144 11.52 15.82 26.55
CA VAL A 144 11.01 16.61 27.68
C VAL A 144 9.56 17.03 27.47
N LEU A 145 9.19 17.48 26.27
CA LEU A 145 7.82 17.92 25.96
C LEU A 145 6.84 16.75 25.75
N TYR A 146 7.32 15.60 25.28
CA TYR A 146 6.51 14.42 24.98
C TYR A 146 7.21 13.15 25.49
N ASN A 147 6.43 12.24 26.08
CA ASN A 147 6.95 10.91 26.36
C ASN A 147 7.33 10.19 25.04
N LYS A 148 8.64 10.07 24.82
CA LYS A 148 9.28 9.46 23.63
C LYS A 148 8.73 8.07 23.30
N ASP A 149 8.45 7.27 24.33
CA ASP A 149 7.93 5.92 24.18
C ASP A 149 6.45 5.93 23.78
N HIS A 150 5.65 6.86 24.32
CA HIS A 150 4.25 7.03 23.93
C HIS A 150 4.12 7.46 22.45
N TYR A 151 4.96 8.40 22.00
CA TYR A 151 5.02 8.81 20.60
C TYR A 151 5.42 7.66 19.66
N LYS A 152 6.48 6.92 20.01
CA LYS A 152 6.93 5.75 19.25
C LYS A 152 5.87 4.64 19.23
N LEU A 153 5.16 4.43 20.34
CA LEU A 153 4.07 3.46 20.45
C LEU A 153 2.87 3.84 19.58
N ALA A 154 2.46 5.12 19.56
CA ALA A 154 1.35 5.59 18.72
C ALA A 154 1.62 5.39 17.23
N LEU A 155 2.82 5.74 16.74
CA LEU A 155 3.24 5.46 15.36
C LEU A 155 3.33 3.96 15.07
N GLY A 156 3.82 3.16 16.02
CA GLY A 156 3.88 1.70 15.91
C GLY A 156 2.50 1.05 15.79
N GLN A 157 1.50 1.55 16.54
CA GLN A 157 0.12 1.10 16.46
C GLN A 157 -0.51 1.39 15.09
N ILE A 158 -0.24 2.57 14.51
CA ILE A 158 -0.72 2.95 13.16
C ILE A 158 -0.11 2.06 12.08
N ASN A 159 1.21 1.81 12.12
CA ASN A 159 1.87 0.90 11.19
C ASN A 159 1.33 -0.55 11.32
N THR A 160 1.07 -0.99 12.54
CA THR A 160 0.46 -2.31 12.80
C THR A 160 -0.96 -2.40 12.24
N ALA A 161 -1.78 -1.35 12.41
CA ALA A 161 -3.13 -1.27 11.86
C ALA A 161 -3.14 -1.26 10.33
N ARG A 162 -2.23 -0.51 9.68
CA ARG A 162 -2.02 -0.54 8.21
C ARG A 162 -1.80 -1.97 7.71
N ASN A 163 -0.89 -2.70 8.35
CA ASN A 163 -0.57 -4.09 7.98
C ASN A 163 -1.75 -5.03 8.21
N LEU A 164 -2.51 -4.83 9.30
CA LEU A 164 -3.67 -5.66 9.64
C LEU A 164 -4.85 -5.43 8.68
N ILE A 165 -5.10 -4.19 8.24
CA ILE A 165 -6.07 -3.86 7.19
C ILE A 165 -5.69 -4.55 5.86
N GLY A 166 -4.40 -4.57 5.52
CA GLY A 166 -3.89 -5.29 4.35
C GLY A 166 -4.18 -6.80 4.40
N LYS A 167 -3.96 -7.45 5.55
CA LYS A 167 -4.30 -8.87 5.78
C LYS A 167 -5.80 -9.12 5.60
N ILE A 168 -6.64 -8.36 6.31
CA ILE A 168 -8.11 -8.44 6.23
C ILE A 168 -8.60 -8.30 4.79
N ALA A 169 -8.11 -7.31 4.04
CA ALA A 169 -8.49 -7.10 2.64
C ALA A 169 -8.18 -8.32 1.77
N ASN A 170 -6.97 -8.89 1.90
CA ASN A 170 -6.55 -10.04 1.11
C ASN A 170 -7.39 -11.29 1.42
N ASP A 171 -7.74 -11.52 2.69
CA ASP A 171 -8.54 -12.69 3.07
C ASP A 171 -9.99 -12.60 2.58
N TYR A 172 -10.64 -11.42 2.70
CA TYR A 172 -11.98 -11.24 2.12
C TYR A 172 -11.96 -11.29 0.58
N VAL A 173 -10.89 -10.84 -0.07
CA VAL A 173 -10.74 -10.95 -1.53
C VAL A 173 -10.56 -12.39 -1.99
N LYS A 174 -9.91 -13.26 -1.20
CA LYS A 174 -9.90 -14.72 -1.44
C LYS A 174 -11.31 -15.30 -1.31
N LEU A 175 -12.02 -15.01 -0.21
CA LEU A 175 -13.39 -15.50 0.02
C LEU A 175 -14.37 -15.05 -1.08
N LEU A 176 -14.24 -13.82 -1.58
CA LEU A 176 -15.07 -13.28 -2.67
C LEU A 176 -14.92 -14.03 -4.00
N LYS A 177 -13.79 -14.71 -4.26
CA LYS A 177 -13.62 -15.52 -5.48
C LYS A 177 -14.62 -16.69 -5.56
N TYR A 178 -15.04 -17.20 -4.41
CA TYR A 178 -15.95 -18.34 -4.27
C TYR A 178 -17.41 -17.92 -3.98
N GLY A 179 -17.72 -16.61 -4.08
CA GLY A 179 -19.08 -16.11 -3.88
C GLY A 179 -20.05 -16.64 -4.94
N ASP A 180 -21.04 -17.40 -4.52
CA ASP A 180 -22.08 -18.04 -5.34
C ASP A 180 -23.20 -17.07 -5.75
N SER A 181 -23.59 -16.19 -4.84
CA SER A 181 -24.80 -15.37 -4.92
C SER A 181 -24.52 -13.88 -4.68
N LEU A 182 -25.39 -13.02 -5.21
CA LEU A 182 -25.37 -11.57 -4.95
C LEU A 182 -25.44 -11.27 -3.45
N TYR A 183 -26.27 -12.00 -2.71
CA TYR A 183 -26.43 -11.86 -1.26
C TYR A 183 -25.13 -12.19 -0.53
N ARG A 184 -24.52 -13.36 -0.80
CA ARG A 184 -23.25 -13.76 -0.18
C ARG A 184 -22.14 -12.75 -0.44
N CYS A 185 -22.02 -12.25 -1.68
CA CYS A 185 -21.04 -11.22 -2.02
C CYS A 185 -21.29 -9.88 -1.31
N LYS A 186 -22.56 -9.44 -1.21
CA LYS A 186 -22.95 -8.24 -0.44
C LYS A 186 -22.57 -8.36 1.04
N CYS A 187 -22.87 -9.51 1.67
CA CYS A 187 -22.54 -9.77 3.07
C CYS A 187 -21.02 -9.82 3.31
N LEU A 188 -20.25 -10.50 2.46
CA LEU A 188 -18.78 -10.49 2.53
C LEU A 188 -18.20 -9.07 2.42
N LYS A 189 -18.73 -8.24 1.51
CA LYS A 189 -18.32 -6.83 1.39
C LYS A 189 -18.63 -6.03 2.66
N VAL A 190 -19.81 -6.22 3.28
CA VAL A 190 -20.16 -5.52 4.54
C VAL A 190 -19.24 -5.96 5.68
N ALA A 191 -19.01 -7.27 5.84
CA ALA A 191 -18.12 -7.81 6.86
C ALA A 191 -16.67 -7.32 6.72
N ALA A 192 -16.14 -7.25 5.49
CA ALA A 192 -14.81 -6.73 5.20
C ALA A 192 -14.65 -5.26 5.65
N LEU A 193 -15.56 -4.39 5.20
CA LEU A 193 -15.55 -2.96 5.54
C LEU A 193 -15.76 -2.72 7.04
N GLY A 194 -16.66 -3.49 7.66
CA GLY A 194 -16.89 -3.45 9.11
C GLY A 194 -15.62 -3.78 9.90
N ARG A 195 -14.93 -4.87 9.56
CA ARG A 195 -13.68 -5.24 10.24
C ARG A 195 -12.56 -4.23 10.04
N MET A 196 -12.40 -3.65 8.85
CA MET A 196 -11.43 -2.55 8.63
C MET A 196 -11.76 -1.32 9.50
N SER A 197 -13.04 -0.97 9.59
CA SER A 197 -13.51 0.16 10.41
C SER A 197 -13.32 -0.08 11.92
N THR A 198 -13.53 -1.30 12.41
CA THR A 198 -13.27 -1.66 13.82
C THR A 198 -11.80 -1.54 14.19
N VAL A 199 -10.89 -1.89 13.28
CA VAL A 199 -9.43 -1.73 13.48
C VAL A 199 -9.06 -0.26 13.62
N LEU A 200 -9.69 0.62 12.83
CA LEU A 200 -9.51 2.07 12.95
C LEU A 200 -10.08 2.64 14.24
N LYS A 201 -11.28 2.21 14.67
CA LYS A 201 -11.84 2.62 15.97
C LYS A 201 -10.90 2.26 17.13
N ARG A 202 -10.19 1.12 17.06
CA ARG A 202 -9.22 0.72 18.08
C ARG A 202 -7.98 1.63 18.17
N ILE A 203 -7.55 2.26 17.07
CA ILE A 203 -6.43 3.22 17.08
C ILE A 203 -6.88 4.69 17.22
N GLY A 204 -8.18 4.92 17.47
CA GLY A 204 -8.74 6.26 17.74
C GLY A 204 -7.96 7.10 18.77
N PRO A 205 -7.61 6.59 19.97
CA PRO A 205 -6.85 7.38 20.94
C PRO A 205 -5.45 7.74 20.44
N SER A 206 -4.78 6.84 19.71
CA SER A 206 -3.45 7.07 19.14
C SER A 206 -3.46 8.16 18.07
N LEU A 207 -4.52 8.21 17.25
CA LEU A 207 -4.73 9.27 16.26
C LEU A 207 -5.02 10.62 16.94
N ALA A 208 -5.83 10.64 17.99
CA ALA A 208 -6.11 11.86 18.76
C ALA A 208 -4.85 12.44 19.42
N TYR A 209 -4.01 11.59 20.00
CA TYR A 209 -2.71 12.00 20.55
C TYR A 209 -1.80 12.60 19.47
N LEU A 210 -1.69 11.99 18.30
CA LEU A 210 -0.85 12.53 17.22
C LEU A 210 -1.35 13.87 16.67
N GLU A 211 -2.66 14.12 16.63
CA GLU A 211 -3.18 15.45 16.26
C GLU A 211 -2.83 16.51 17.32
N GLN A 212 -2.86 16.17 18.61
CA GLN A 212 -2.38 17.07 19.67
C GLN A 212 -0.88 17.38 19.50
N VAL A 213 -0.04 16.35 19.30
CA VAL A 213 1.39 16.53 19.02
C VAL A 213 1.59 17.43 17.79
N ARG A 214 0.86 17.19 16.69
CA ARG A 214 0.92 18.01 15.47
C ARG A 214 0.62 19.49 15.75
N GLN A 215 -0.45 19.78 16.49
CA GLN A 215 -0.85 21.15 16.82
C GLN A 215 0.16 21.87 17.73
N HIS A 216 0.78 21.15 18.66
CA HIS A 216 1.82 21.70 19.52
C HIS A 216 3.14 21.91 18.75
N MET A 217 3.56 20.96 17.92
CA MET A 217 4.75 21.11 17.05
C MET A 217 4.60 22.27 16.06
N ALA A 218 3.41 22.50 15.52
CA ALA A 218 3.13 23.63 14.62
C ALA A 218 3.23 25.02 15.30
N ARG A 219 3.27 25.09 16.63
CA ARG A 219 3.44 26.32 17.42
C ARG A 219 4.89 26.58 17.85
N LEU A 220 5.79 25.62 17.67
CA LEU A 220 7.20 25.80 18.05
C LEU A 220 7.89 26.79 17.08
N PRO A 221 8.68 27.75 17.59
CA PRO A 221 9.51 28.57 16.73
C PRO A 221 10.60 27.72 16.05
N SER A 222 10.99 28.09 14.84
CA SER A 222 12.17 27.52 14.19
C SER A 222 13.41 28.08 14.89
N ILE A 223 14.24 27.20 15.44
CA ILE A 223 15.51 27.54 16.10
C ILE A 223 16.57 26.74 15.36
N ASP A 224 17.37 27.39 14.52
CA ASP A 224 18.46 26.72 13.81
C ASP A 224 19.60 26.43 14.82
N PRO A 225 20.00 25.16 15.04
CA PRO A 225 20.89 24.77 16.14
C PRO A 225 22.38 24.71 15.75
N ASN A 226 22.80 25.53 14.77
CA ASN A 226 24.18 25.59 14.26
C ASN A 226 25.07 26.51 15.10
#